data_AF-A0A1V6AP86-F1
#
_entry.id   AF-A0A1V6AP86-F1
#
_cell.length_a   1.000
_cell.length_b   1.000
_cell.length_c   1.000
_cell.angle_alpha   90.00
_cell.angle_beta   90.00
_cell.angle_gamma   90.00
#
_symmetry.space_group_name_H-M   'P 1'
#
loop_
_entity.id
_entity.type
_entity.pdbx_description
1 polymer ?
#
loop_
_entity_poly.entity_id
_entity_poly.type
_entity_poly.pdbx_seq_one_letter_code
_entity_poly.pdbx_strand_id
1 'polypeptide(L)'
;MPHLRASKGFGMVEVLVAVFLTVTAILGIFALQSPAWRQTARADYLGRATEIMHRQLESTEVYLMNPCNTAAVTTNGIPAIPAIGASASSTYTVLASGSAAAIQGDASYTVATTIVRTATNDFRVTVTVTWPPLNPTGITQTIFVSRQLYFKAGC
;
A
#
# COMPACT_ATOMS: atom_id res chain seq x y z
N MET A 1 -40.94 -26.74 -42.40
CA MET A 1 -39.77 -26.29 -41.63
C MET A 1 -38.68 -27.36 -41.76
N PRO A 2 -37.76 -27.25 -42.73
CA PRO A 2 -36.70 -28.22 -42.90
C PRO A 2 -35.55 -27.93 -41.93
N HIS A 3 -35.16 -29.01 -41.29
CA HIS A 3 -34.23 -29.24 -40.21
C HIS A 3 -32.82 -29.16 -40.79
N LEU A 4 -32.07 -28.12 -40.43
CA LEU A 4 -30.65 -27.99 -40.73
C LEU A 4 -29.86 -29.04 -39.92
N ARG A 5 -29.80 -30.29 -40.41
CA ARG A 5 -28.87 -31.30 -39.88
C ARG A 5 -27.55 -31.18 -40.64
N ALA A 6 -26.51 -30.73 -39.95
CA ALA A 6 -25.15 -30.78 -40.43
C ALA A 6 -24.76 -32.24 -40.74
N SER A 7 -24.37 -32.50 -41.99
CA SER A 7 -24.15 -33.84 -42.55
C SER A 7 -22.67 -34.18 -42.78
N LYS A 8 -21.75 -33.57 -42.03
CA LYS A 8 -20.31 -33.86 -42.12
C LYS A 8 -19.81 -34.53 -40.84
N GLY A 9 -19.30 -35.75 -40.97
CA GLY A 9 -18.56 -36.42 -39.91
C GLY A 9 -17.15 -35.85 -39.79
N PHE A 10 -16.61 -35.78 -38.58
CA PHE A 10 -15.25 -35.31 -38.32
C PHE A 10 -14.23 -36.35 -38.75
N GLY A 11 -13.20 -35.92 -39.49
CA GLY A 11 -12.07 -36.78 -39.84
C GLY A 11 -11.17 -37.06 -38.63
N MET A 12 -10.49 -38.21 -38.61
CA MET A 12 -9.55 -38.57 -37.53
C MET A 12 -8.47 -37.51 -37.30
N VAL A 13 -7.98 -36.89 -38.38
CA VAL A 13 -6.99 -35.80 -38.33
C VAL A 13 -7.56 -34.56 -37.65
N GLU A 14 -8.83 -34.25 -37.89
CA GLU A 14 -9.53 -33.10 -37.32
C GLU A 14 -9.72 -33.26 -35.81
N VAL A 15 -10.04 -34.48 -35.37
CA VAL A 15 -10.09 -34.85 -33.94
C VAL A 15 -8.70 -34.77 -33.30
N LEU A 16 -7.64 -35.22 -33.98
CA LEU A 16 -6.26 -35.14 -33.49
C LEU A 16 -5.81 -33.69 -33.29
N VAL A 17 -6.10 -32.82 -34.25
CA VAL A 17 -5.80 -31.39 -34.15
C VAL A 17 -6.63 -30.75 -33.03
N ALA A 18 -7.92 -31.10 -32.90
CA ALA A 18 -8.77 -30.61 -31.82
C ALA A 18 -8.22 -31.00 -30.43
N VAL A 19 -7.84 -32.26 -30.24
CA VAL A 19 -7.25 -32.73 -28.97
C VAL A 19 -5.94 -32.00 -28.69
N PHE A 20 -5.06 -31.85 -29.68
CA PHE A 20 -3.81 -31.11 -29.52
C PHE A 20 -4.03 -29.65 -29.10
N LEU A 21 -4.99 -28.96 -29.72
CA LEU A 21 -5.34 -27.58 -29.36
C LEU A 21 -5.94 -27.48 -27.95
N THR A 22 -6.78 -28.44 -27.54
CA THR A 22 -7.34 -28.44 -26.18
C THR A 22 -6.27 -28.65 -25.10
N VAL A 23 -5.32 -29.56 -25.32
CA VAL A 23 -4.24 -29.82 -24.36
C VAL A 23 -3.31 -28.61 -24.23
N THR A 24 -2.92 -28.01 -25.36
CA THR A 24 -2.08 -26.80 -25.35
C THR A 24 -2.78 -25.61 -24.69
N ALA A 25 -4.08 -25.43 -24.92
CA ALA A 25 -4.88 -24.40 -24.26
C ALA A 25 -4.93 -24.59 -22.73
N ILE A 26 -5.17 -25.81 -22.25
CA ILE A 26 -5.24 -26.12 -20.81
C ILE A 26 -3.87 -25.87 -20.14
N LEU A 27 -2.77 -26.31 -20.77
CA LEU A 27 -1.42 -26.07 -20.24
C LEU A 27 -1.09 -24.57 -20.20
N GLY A 28 -1.54 -23.80 -21.19
CA GLY A 28 -1.42 -22.34 -21.19
C GLY A 28 -2.11 -21.68 -20.00
N ILE A 29 -3.32 -22.14 -19.62
CA ILE A 29 -4.05 -21.62 -18.45
C ILE A 29 -3.32 -21.96 -17.14
N PHE A 30 -2.80 -23.19 -17.01
CA PHE A 30 -2.05 -23.59 -15.81
C PHE A 30 -0.78 -22.77 -15.60
N ALA A 31 -0.09 -22.40 -16.69
CA ALA A 31 1.10 -21.55 -16.60
C ALA A 31 0.81 -20.17 -15.98
N LEU A 32 -0.42 -19.67 -16.07
CA LEU A 32 -0.81 -18.36 -15.55
C LEU A 32 -1.20 -18.36 -14.06
N GLN A 33 -1.44 -19.52 -13.44
CA GLN A 33 -1.93 -19.57 -12.06
C GLN A 33 -0.89 -19.03 -11.04
N SER A 34 0.36 -19.47 -11.16
CA SER A 34 1.42 -19.05 -10.24
C SER A 34 1.80 -17.56 -10.33
N PRO A 35 1.95 -16.94 -11.52
CA PRO A 35 2.18 -15.50 -11.58
C PRO A 35 0.95 -14.71 -11.13
N ALA A 36 -0.28 -15.19 -11.40
CA ALA A 36 -1.49 -14.51 -10.95
C ALA A 36 -1.52 -14.35 -9.42
N TRP A 37 -1.28 -15.40 -8.65
CA TRP A 37 -1.27 -15.31 -7.18
C TRP A 37 -0.22 -14.36 -6.64
N ARG A 38 0.99 -14.36 -7.21
CA ARG A 38 2.05 -13.45 -6.78
C ARG A 38 1.70 -11.98 -7.05
N GLN A 39 1.10 -11.71 -8.21
CA GLN A 39 0.66 -10.36 -8.55
C GLN A 39 -0.51 -9.91 -7.66
N THR A 40 -1.50 -10.77 -7.42
CA THR A 40 -2.62 -10.47 -6.51
C THR A 40 -2.12 -10.21 -5.09
N ALA A 41 -1.23 -11.06 -4.57
CA ALA A 41 -0.64 -10.85 -3.24
C ALA A 41 0.10 -9.51 -3.18
N ARG A 42 0.97 -9.22 -4.15
CA ARG A 42 1.70 -7.94 -4.22
C ARG A 42 0.76 -6.74 -4.27
N ALA A 43 -0.35 -6.84 -5.02
CA ALA A 43 -1.34 -5.78 -5.10
C ALA A 43 -2.06 -5.54 -3.77
N ASP A 44 -2.41 -6.60 -3.02
CA ASP A 44 -2.98 -6.45 -1.67
C ASP A 44 -2.00 -5.77 -0.71
N TYR A 45 -0.74 -6.24 -0.67
CA TYR A 45 0.28 -5.62 0.18
C TYR A 45 0.49 -4.14 -0.14
N LEU A 46 0.56 -3.80 -1.43
CA LEU A 46 0.74 -2.43 -1.89
C LEU A 46 -0.49 -1.58 -1.57
N GLY A 47 -1.70 -2.06 -1.83
CA GLY A 47 -2.94 -1.32 -1.55
C GLY A 47 -3.11 -0.98 -0.07
N ARG A 48 -2.78 -1.93 0.81
CA ARG A 48 -2.80 -1.68 2.26
C ARG A 48 -1.67 -0.73 2.69
N ALA A 49 -0.47 -0.89 2.15
CA ALA A 49 0.63 0.02 2.43
C ALA A 49 0.31 1.46 2.01
N THR A 50 -0.34 1.65 0.86
CA THR A 50 -0.75 2.98 0.38
C THR A 50 -1.80 3.61 1.28
N GLU A 51 -2.76 2.83 1.77
CA GLU A 51 -3.78 3.32 2.71
C GLU A 51 -3.16 3.75 4.04
N ILE A 52 -2.28 2.93 4.61
CA ILE A 52 -1.57 3.25 5.85
C ILE A 52 -0.73 4.52 5.67
N MET A 53 -0.01 4.62 4.55
CA MET A 53 0.79 5.79 4.21
C MET A 53 -0.06 7.06 4.11
N HIS A 54 -1.20 6.97 3.40
CA HIS A 54 -2.10 8.10 3.20
C HIS A 54 -2.70 8.59 4.51
N ARG A 55 -3.24 7.68 5.34
CA ARG A 55 -3.75 8.01 6.67
C ARG A 55 -2.69 8.65 7.56
N GLN A 56 -1.46 8.17 7.50
CA GLN A 56 -0.36 8.74 8.27
C GLN A 56 -0.01 10.16 7.82
N LEU A 57 -0.01 10.41 6.50
CA LEU A 57 0.22 11.73 5.94
C LEU A 57 -0.87 12.72 6.35
N GLU A 58 -2.14 12.35 6.21
CA GLU A 58 -3.28 13.19 6.62
C GLU A 58 -3.26 13.48 8.12
N SER A 59 -3.01 12.45 8.94
CA SER A 59 -2.92 12.61 10.40
C SER A 59 -1.77 13.54 10.79
N THR A 60 -0.62 13.40 10.12
CA THR A 60 0.54 14.27 10.36
C THR A 60 0.29 15.69 9.87
N GLU A 61 -0.39 15.86 8.74
CA GLU A 61 -0.76 17.18 8.21
C GLU A 61 -1.68 17.91 9.18
N VAL A 62 -2.78 17.27 9.60
CA VAL A 62 -3.71 17.87 10.57
C VAL A 62 -3.00 18.17 11.89
N TYR A 63 -2.14 17.27 12.37
CA TYR A 63 -1.34 17.49 13.57
C TYR A 63 -0.42 18.71 13.44
N LEU A 64 0.26 18.86 12.30
CA LEU A 64 1.17 19.97 12.05
C LEU A 64 0.43 21.27 11.79
N MET A 65 -0.72 21.26 11.12
CA MET A 65 -1.51 22.47 10.86
C MET A 65 -2.00 23.13 12.15
N ASN A 66 -2.29 22.35 13.19
CA ASN A 66 -2.73 22.89 14.46
C ASN A 66 -1.55 23.49 15.26
N PRO A 67 -1.54 24.83 15.51
CA PRO A 67 -0.49 25.46 16.29
C PRO A 67 -0.50 25.08 17.78
N CYS A 68 -1.60 24.55 18.31
CA CYS A 68 -1.72 24.10 19.70
C CYS A 68 -0.88 22.85 19.99
N ASN A 69 -0.56 22.07 18.94
CA ASN A 69 0.32 20.92 19.08
C ASN A 69 1.75 21.41 19.29
N THR A 70 2.23 21.20 20.52
CA THR A 70 3.58 21.60 20.94
C THR A 70 4.59 20.50 20.66
N ALA A 71 5.85 20.91 20.56
CA ALA A 71 6.97 20.16 20.02
C ALA A 71 7.47 18.98 20.88
N ALA A 72 6.76 18.56 21.92
CA ALA A 72 7.36 17.72 22.97
C ALA A 72 7.00 16.23 22.94
N VAL A 73 5.98 15.80 22.19
CA VAL A 73 5.45 14.42 22.32
C VAL A 73 5.30 13.74 20.98
N THR A 74 5.89 12.54 20.85
CA THR A 74 5.60 11.60 19.77
C THR A 74 4.24 10.97 20.03
N THR A 75 3.29 11.13 19.10
CA THR A 75 1.92 10.63 19.25
C THR A 75 1.55 9.81 18.03
N ASN A 76 1.06 8.58 18.20
CA ASN A 76 0.59 7.71 17.10
C ASN A 76 1.58 7.61 15.92
N GLY A 77 2.89 7.47 16.21
CA GLY A 77 3.92 7.38 15.17
C GLY A 77 4.25 8.69 14.45
N ILE A 78 3.67 9.82 14.88
CA ILE A 78 4.05 11.17 14.45
C ILE A 78 5.18 11.64 15.37
N PRO A 79 6.38 11.94 14.85
CA PRO A 79 7.48 12.43 15.67
C PRO A 79 7.18 13.80 16.25
N ALA A 80 7.84 14.10 17.37
CA ALA A 80 7.85 15.43 17.97
C ALA A 80 8.28 16.51 16.95
N ILE A 81 7.69 17.70 17.03
CA ILE A 81 7.96 18.78 16.07
C ILE A 81 9.41 19.27 16.28
N PRO A 82 10.28 19.18 15.27
CA PRO A 82 11.67 19.57 15.44
C PRO A 82 11.86 21.10 15.54
N ALA A 83 13.02 21.50 16.05
CA ALA A 83 13.50 22.88 15.93
C ALA A 83 13.64 23.28 14.44
N ILE A 84 13.66 24.59 14.17
CA ILE A 84 13.84 25.09 12.79
C ILE A 84 15.21 24.62 12.27
N GLY A 85 15.24 24.02 11.08
CA GLY A 85 16.43 23.43 10.47
C GLY A 85 16.77 22.01 10.96
N ALA A 86 16.00 21.46 11.91
CA ALA A 86 16.19 20.10 12.41
C ALA A 86 15.17 19.13 11.80
N SER A 87 15.47 17.83 11.96
CA SER A 87 14.60 16.72 11.56
C SER A 87 14.31 15.83 12.76
N ALA A 88 13.10 15.28 12.79
CA ALA A 88 12.68 14.28 13.77
C ALA A 88 12.05 13.11 13.03
N SER A 89 12.33 11.89 13.48
CA SER A 89 11.82 10.66 12.87
C SER A 89 11.21 9.75 13.94
N SER A 90 10.12 9.08 13.58
CA SER A 90 9.47 8.07 14.41
C SER A 90 9.10 6.89 13.55
N THR A 91 9.27 5.69 14.11
CA THR A 91 8.91 4.44 13.46
C THR A 91 7.89 3.72 14.32
N TYR A 92 6.82 3.26 13.70
CA TYR A 92 5.81 2.43 14.36
C TYR A 92 5.34 1.29 13.45
N THR A 93 4.90 0.20 14.05
CA THR A 93 4.44 -0.99 13.34
C THR A 93 2.91 -1.03 13.31
N VAL A 94 2.36 -1.27 12.13
CA VAL A 94 0.93 -1.50 11.90
C VAL A 94 0.75 -2.95 11.49
N LEU A 95 -0.18 -3.61 12.17
CA LEU A 95 -0.60 -4.96 11.84
C LEU A 95 -1.84 -4.90 10.94
N ALA A 96 -1.89 -5.73 9.89
CA ALA A 96 -3.02 -5.77 8.97
C ALA A 96 -4.35 -6.13 9.64
N SER A 97 -4.31 -6.89 10.73
CA SER A 97 -5.48 -7.19 11.56
C SER A 97 -6.01 -5.98 12.35
N GLY A 98 -5.23 -4.91 12.50
CA GLY A 98 -5.54 -3.80 13.40
C GLY A 98 -5.46 -4.14 14.89
N SER A 99 -5.02 -5.36 15.24
CA SER A 99 -4.78 -5.78 16.63
C SER A 99 -3.50 -5.16 17.19
N ALA A 100 -3.43 -4.99 18.50
CA ALA A 100 -2.21 -4.58 19.19
C ALA A 100 -1.15 -5.71 19.26
N ALA A 101 -1.59 -6.98 19.15
CA ALA A 101 -0.73 -8.15 19.14
C ALA A 101 -0.87 -8.91 17.82
N ALA A 102 0.25 -9.43 17.31
CA ALA A 102 0.29 -10.18 16.05
C ALA A 102 -0.54 -11.46 16.15
N ILE A 103 -1.41 -11.67 15.16
CA ILE A 103 -2.19 -12.89 14.98
C ILE A 103 -1.49 -13.76 13.92
N GLN A 104 -1.72 -15.07 13.94
CA GLN A 104 -1.14 -15.95 12.92
C GLN A 104 -1.63 -15.54 11.51
N GLY A 105 -0.69 -15.38 10.57
CA GLY A 105 -0.98 -14.96 9.20
C GLY A 105 -1.10 -13.45 9.01
N ASP A 106 -0.81 -12.66 10.04
CA ASP A 106 -0.89 -11.21 9.98
C ASP A 106 0.27 -10.59 9.20
N ALA A 107 -0.03 -9.59 8.39
CA ALA A 107 0.97 -8.82 7.66
C ALA A 107 1.42 -7.63 8.51
N SER A 108 2.72 -7.50 8.73
CA SER A 108 3.32 -6.37 9.46
C SER A 108 3.84 -5.31 8.50
N TYR A 109 3.44 -4.06 8.73
CA TYR A 109 3.92 -2.88 8.04
C TYR A 109 4.70 -2.00 9.01
N THR A 110 5.88 -1.55 8.61
CA THR A 110 6.67 -0.59 9.36
C THR A 110 6.52 0.77 8.72
N VAL A 111 5.96 1.71 9.46
CA VAL A 111 5.72 3.08 9.03
C VAL A 111 6.76 3.98 9.69
N ALA A 112 7.58 4.62 8.87
CA ALA A 112 8.56 5.62 9.30
C ALA A 112 8.08 7.00 8.86
N THR A 113 7.83 7.89 9.82
CA THR A 113 7.46 9.29 9.57
C THR A 113 8.64 10.18 9.93
N THR A 114 9.08 11.01 8.99
CA THR A 114 10.13 12.00 9.20
C THR A 114 9.58 13.39 8.94
N ILE A 115 9.71 14.27 9.93
CA ILE A 115 9.31 15.67 9.82
C ILE A 115 10.60 16.50 9.81
N VAL A 116 10.71 17.40 8.84
CA VAL A 116 11.76 18.42 8.77
C VAL A 116 11.10 19.78 8.85
N ARG A 117 11.53 20.63 9.78
CA ARG A 117 11.00 22.00 9.89
C ARG A 117 11.89 22.94 9.08
N THR A 118 11.41 23.36 7.91
CA THR A 118 12.16 24.20 6.98
C THR A 118 12.10 25.67 7.38
N ALA A 119 10.97 26.12 7.92
CA ALA A 119 10.78 27.49 8.44
C ALA A 119 9.85 27.49 9.65
N THR A 120 9.54 28.67 10.20
CA THR A 120 8.69 28.82 11.39
C THR A 120 7.36 28.09 11.26
N ASN A 121 6.72 28.15 10.10
CA ASN A 121 5.41 27.55 9.83
C ASN A 121 5.43 26.58 8.65
N ASP A 122 6.61 26.10 8.24
CA ASP A 122 6.74 25.25 7.06
C ASP A 122 7.47 23.96 7.41
N PHE A 123 6.85 22.83 7.05
CA PHE A 123 7.27 21.49 7.38
C PHE A 123 7.28 20.62 6.14
N ARG A 124 8.36 19.88 5.94
CA ARG A 124 8.39 18.77 5.00
C ARG A 124 8.19 17.47 5.75
N VAL A 125 7.15 16.73 5.40
CA VAL A 125 6.83 15.43 6.00
C VAL A 125 7.11 14.36 4.97
N THR A 126 7.88 13.35 5.33
CA THR A 126 8.16 12.18 4.52
C THR A 126 7.69 10.95 5.28
N VAL A 127 6.79 10.18 4.68
CA VAL A 127 6.31 8.90 5.24
C VAL A 127 6.80 7.78 4.33
N THR A 128 7.43 6.78 4.93
CA THR A 128 7.87 5.56 4.27
C THR A 128 7.20 4.36 4.91
N VAL A 129 6.55 3.52 4.11
CA VAL A 129 5.93 2.28 4.58
C VAL A 129 6.65 1.09 3.95
N THR A 130 7.20 0.22 4.80
CA THR A 130 7.89 -1.00 4.40
C THR A 130 7.15 -2.23 4.93
N TRP A 131 7.28 -3.38 4.27
CA TRP A 131 6.71 -4.65 4.73
C TRP A 131 7.71 -5.79 4.50
N PRO A 132 8.67 -5.98 5.42
CA PRO A 132 9.62 -7.08 5.35
C PRO A 132 8.94 -8.45 5.54
N PRO A 133 9.44 -9.53 4.92
CA PRO A 133 10.61 -9.61 4.04
C PRO A 133 10.32 -9.28 2.56
N LEU A 134 9.05 -9.08 2.19
CA LEU A 134 8.60 -8.97 0.80
C LEU A 134 9.06 -7.67 0.11
N ASN A 135 9.10 -6.55 0.84
CA ASN A 135 9.62 -5.28 0.31
C ASN A 135 10.29 -4.44 1.41
N PRO A 136 11.63 -4.53 1.55
CA PRO A 136 12.38 -3.74 2.52
C PRO A 136 12.57 -2.27 2.10
N THR A 137 12.41 -1.95 0.81
CA THR A 137 12.51 -0.57 0.30
C THR A 137 11.21 0.20 0.52
N GLY A 138 10.07 -0.49 0.42
CA GLY A 138 8.76 0.06 0.69
C GLY A 138 8.25 1.05 -0.36
N ILE A 139 7.32 1.89 0.06
CA ILE A 139 6.82 3.06 -0.67
C ILE A 139 7.06 4.30 0.16
N THR A 140 7.35 5.43 -0.50
CA THR A 140 7.62 6.70 0.17
C THR A 140 6.85 7.81 -0.51
N GLN A 141 6.26 8.67 0.30
CA GLN A 141 5.61 9.89 -0.16
C GLN A 141 6.03 11.06 0.73
N THR A 142 6.09 12.25 0.13
CA THR A 142 6.45 13.49 0.82
C THR A 142 5.38 14.54 0.56
N ILE A 143 5.04 15.30 1.60
CA ILE A 143 4.16 16.46 1.53
C ILE A 143 4.83 17.66 2.21
N PHE A 144 4.40 18.86 1.82
CA PHE A 144 4.75 20.11 2.49
C PHE A 144 3.53 20.64 3.21
N VAL A 145 3.69 20.94 4.49
CA VAL A 145 2.61 21.39 5.36
C VAL A 145 2.96 22.77 5.87
N SER A 146 2.05 23.72 5.63
CA SER A 146 2.16 25.07 6.18
C SER A 146 1.16 25.28 7.30
N ARG A 147 1.61 25.84 8.42
CA ARG A 147 0.74 26.25 9.52
C ARG A 147 -0.01 27.53 9.14
N GLN A 148 -1.32 27.51 9.32
CA GLN A 148 -2.17 28.69 9.15
C GLN A 148 -2.99 28.94 10.42
N LEU A 149 -3.11 30.21 10.82
CA LEU A 149 -3.75 30.62 12.08
C LEU A 149 -5.23 30.20 12.19
N TYR A 150 -5.90 29.97 11.07
CA TYR A 150 -7.31 29.56 11.02
C TYR A 150 -7.55 28.14 11.58
N PHE A 151 -6.55 27.24 11.54
CA PHE A 151 -6.69 25.84 11.97
C PHE A 151 -6.35 25.61 13.45
N LYS A 152 -6.47 26.65 14.27
CA LYS A 152 -6.31 26.56 15.72
C LYS A 152 -7.51 25.85 16.33
N ALA A 153 -7.29 24.68 16.93
CA ALA A 153 -8.33 23.92 17.61
C ALA A 153 -7.81 23.42 18.97
N GLY A 154 -8.59 23.62 20.04
CA GLY A 154 -8.31 23.05 21.37
C GLY A 154 -7.30 23.81 22.24
N CYS A 155 -6.91 25.02 21.83
CA CYS A 155 -6.29 26.05 22.65
C CYS A 155 -6.70 27.44 22.08
#